data_AF-A0A439PSI1-F1
#
_entry.id   AF-A0A439PSI1-F1
#
_cell.length_a   1.000
_cell.length_b   1.000
_cell.length_c   1.000
_cell.angle_alpha   90.00
_cell.angle_beta   90.00
_cell.angle_gamma   90.00
#
_symmetry.space_group_name_H-M   'P 1'
#
loop_
_entity.id
_entity.type
_entity.pdbx_description
1 polymer ?
#
loop_
_entity_poly.entity_id
_entity_poly.type
_entity_poly.pdbx_seq_one_letter_code
_entity_poly.pdbx_strand_id
1 'polypeptide(L)'
;YPPSADYPTGFALNLTDGIFRCRFRHSFERAELVKPGEIMRLRIELFATANLFRAGHRLRLDISSSNFPKFDVNPNTGAPAGLGRSRQVARNTVFLDGTRPSRLIVERL
;
A
#
# COMPACT_ATOMS: atom_id res chain seq x y z
N TYR A 1 -11.99 -14.18 -5.84
CA TYR A 1 -12.84 -15.36 -6.02
C TYR A 1 -13.59 -15.23 -7.32
N PRO A 2 -13.62 -16.29 -8.16
CA PRO A 2 -14.39 -16.30 -9.38
C PRO A 2 -15.89 -16.13 -9.07
N PRO A 3 -16.70 -15.75 -10.07
CA PRO A 3 -18.17 -15.78 -9.97
C PRO A 3 -18.72 -17.10 -9.41
N SER A 4 -19.76 -17.00 -8.60
CA SER A 4 -20.55 -18.13 -8.08
C SER A 4 -22.04 -17.76 -8.03
N ALA A 5 -22.92 -18.71 -7.67
CA ALA A 5 -24.34 -18.45 -7.47
C ALA A 5 -24.59 -17.33 -6.44
N ASP A 6 -23.85 -17.33 -5.33
CA ASP A 6 -23.98 -16.32 -4.28
C ASP A 6 -23.26 -14.99 -4.62
N TYR A 7 -22.24 -15.05 -5.48
CA TYR A 7 -21.46 -13.88 -5.92
C TYR A 7 -21.33 -13.85 -7.44
N PRO A 8 -22.36 -13.41 -8.19
CA PRO A 8 -22.38 -13.48 -9.65
C PRO A 8 -21.26 -12.69 -10.35
N THR A 9 -20.72 -11.66 -9.70
CA THR A 9 -19.57 -10.87 -10.20
C THR A 9 -18.23 -11.35 -9.67
N GLY A 10 -18.22 -12.43 -8.89
CA GLY A 10 -17.10 -12.83 -8.05
C GLY A 10 -16.94 -11.90 -6.84
N PHE A 11 -15.93 -12.21 -6.05
CA PHE A 11 -15.66 -11.52 -4.79
C PHE A 11 -14.16 -11.24 -4.61
N ALA A 12 -13.82 -10.00 -4.25
CA ALA A 12 -12.44 -9.60 -3.95
C ALA A 12 -12.21 -9.68 -2.43
N LEU A 13 -11.73 -10.83 -1.96
CA LEU A 13 -11.34 -11.00 -0.55
C LEU A 13 -10.02 -10.29 -0.31
N ASN A 14 -10.00 -9.38 0.67
CA ASN A 14 -8.74 -8.85 1.19
C ASN A 14 -8.07 -9.92 2.06
N LEU A 15 -6.87 -10.36 1.67
CA LEU A 15 -6.11 -11.40 2.40
C LEU A 15 -5.13 -10.80 3.40
N THR A 16 -4.48 -9.72 3.01
CA THR A 16 -3.52 -8.98 3.83
C THR A 16 -3.30 -7.60 3.22
N ASP A 17 -2.83 -6.68 4.05
CA ASP A 17 -2.45 -5.34 3.65
C ASP A 17 -1.23 -4.88 4.45
N GLY A 18 -0.65 -3.76 4.02
CA GLY A 18 0.44 -3.10 4.72
C GLY A 18 0.39 -1.62 4.41
N ILE A 19 1.06 -0.83 5.24
CA ILE A 19 1.18 0.61 5.04
C ILE A 19 2.59 1.04 5.39
N PHE A 20 3.06 2.09 4.72
CA PHE A 20 4.34 2.69 5.05
C PHE A 20 4.23 4.21 4.99
N ARG A 21 4.67 4.89 6.05
CA ARG A 21 4.67 6.35 6.12
C ARG A 21 6.03 6.88 5.66
N CYS A 22 6.07 7.49 4.46
CA CYS A 22 7.30 7.81 3.74
C CYS A 22 8.35 8.63 4.52
N ARG A 23 7.94 9.40 5.55
CA ARG A 23 8.90 10.13 6.40
C ARG A 23 9.85 9.21 7.18
N PHE A 24 9.50 7.93 7.34
CA PHE A 24 10.28 6.92 8.05
C PHE A 24 11.04 5.99 7.09
N ARG A 25 11.19 6.35 5.81
CA ARG A 25 11.81 5.52 4.76
C ARG A 25 13.25 5.08 5.04
N HIS A 26 13.96 5.79 5.92
CA HIS A 26 15.34 5.48 6.30
C HIS A 26 15.47 5.05 7.76
N SER A 27 14.56 5.46 8.64
CA SER A 27 14.54 5.10 10.06
C SER A 27 13.15 5.34 10.65
N PHE A 28 12.72 4.48 11.57
CA PHE A 28 11.52 4.71 12.38
C PHE A 28 11.76 5.67 13.56
N GLU A 29 13.02 5.90 13.93
CA GLU A 29 13.41 6.80 15.03
C GLU A 29 13.55 8.25 14.54
N ARG A 30 14.04 8.45 13.32
CA ARG A 30 14.27 9.76 12.74
C ARG A 30 13.38 9.99 11.51
N ALA A 31 12.42 10.89 11.66
CA ALA A 31 11.59 11.34 10.56
C ALA A 31 12.35 12.29 9.62
N GLU A 32 12.28 12.02 8.32
CA GLU A 32 12.88 12.84 7.26
C GLU A 32 11.82 13.19 6.22
N LEU A 33 11.63 14.49 5.93
CA LEU A 33 10.63 14.90 4.94
C LEU A 33 10.98 14.39 3.53
N VAL A 34 9.95 14.25 2.72
CA VAL A 34 10.05 13.92 1.31
C VAL A 34 9.94 15.21 0.51
N LYS A 35 10.86 15.46 -0.41
CA LYS A 35 10.74 16.59 -1.32
C LYS A 35 9.68 16.29 -2.39
N PRO A 36 8.80 17.25 -2.75
CA PRO A 36 7.87 17.05 -3.86
C PRO A 36 8.60 16.63 -5.13
N GLY A 37 8.12 15.57 -5.79
CA GLY A 37 8.75 15.01 -7.00
C GLY A 37 9.94 14.07 -6.75
N GLU A 38 10.41 13.92 -5.51
CA GLU A 38 11.43 12.93 -5.15
C GLU A 38 10.92 11.51 -5.43
N ILE A 39 11.65 10.79 -6.27
CA ILE A 39 11.38 9.37 -6.53
C ILE A 39 12.06 8.57 -5.43
N MET A 40 11.30 7.72 -4.75
CA MET A 40 11.81 6.84 -3.71
C MET A 40 11.43 5.40 -3.97
N ARG A 41 12.31 4.48 -3.59
CA ARG A 41 11.99 3.05 -3.50
C ARG A 41 11.53 2.74 -2.09
N LEU A 42 10.31 2.22 -1.96
CA LEU A 42 9.75 1.79 -0.68
C LEU A 42 9.68 0.27 -0.64
N ARG A 43 9.95 -0.30 0.54
CA ARG A 43 9.58 -1.67 0.89
C ARG A 43 8.41 -1.59 1.85
N ILE A 44 7.25 -2.07 1.42
CA ILE A 44 6.04 -2.16 2.24
C ILE A 44 5.90 -3.63 2.61
N GLU A 45 6.09 -3.94 3.88
CA GLU A 45 5.88 -5.29 4.38
C GLU A 45 4.39 -5.48 4.65
N LEU A 46 3.82 -6.52 4.06
CA LEU A 46 2.43 -6.92 4.31
C LEU A 46 2.42 -7.84 5.53
N PHE A 47 1.31 -7.84 6.28
CA PHE A 47 1.14 -8.84 7.34
C PHE A 47 1.14 -10.26 6.76
N ALA A 48 1.63 -11.22 7.53
CA ALA A 48 1.70 -12.62 7.09
C ALA A 48 0.31 -13.17 6.74
N THR A 49 0.24 -13.97 5.69
CA THR A 49 -0.97 -14.69 5.29
C THR A 49 -0.57 -16.02 4.66
N ALA A 50 -1.46 -17.01 4.74
CA ALA A 50 -1.32 -18.28 4.05
C ALA A 50 -2.64 -18.56 3.34
N ASN A 51 -2.63 -18.64 2.02
CA ASN A 51 -3.83 -18.86 1.22
C ASN A 51 -3.53 -19.70 -0.03
N LEU A 52 -4.37 -20.72 -0.27
CA LEU A 52 -4.34 -21.49 -1.49
C LEU A 52 -5.14 -20.79 -2.59
N PHE A 53 -4.45 -20.33 -3.63
CA PHE A 53 -5.10 -19.81 -4.83
C PHE A 53 -5.42 -20.96 -5.78
N ARG A 54 -6.68 -21.42 -5.76
CA ARG A 54 -7.17 -22.49 -6.64
C ARG A 54 -7.26 -22.00 -8.09
N ALA A 55 -7.37 -22.96 -9.02
CA ALA A 55 -7.65 -22.66 -10.42
C ALA A 55 -8.87 -21.71 -10.55
N GLY A 56 -8.78 -20.73 -11.44
CA GLY A 56 -9.80 -19.68 -11.61
C GLY A 56 -9.70 -18.51 -10.62
N HIS A 57 -8.92 -18.62 -9.55
CA HIS A 57 -8.61 -17.48 -8.69
C HIS A 57 -7.59 -16.55 -9.37
N ARG A 58 -7.59 -15.30 -8.94
CA ARG A 58 -6.61 -14.29 -9.36
C ARG A 58 -6.01 -13.63 -8.12
N LEU A 59 -4.71 -13.41 -8.13
CA LEU A 59 -4.06 -12.51 -7.19
C LEU A 59 -4.30 -11.07 -7.65
N ARG A 60 -4.69 -10.20 -6.72
CA ARG A 60 -4.93 -8.78 -6.96
C ARG A 60 -4.17 -7.98 -5.92
N LEU A 61 -3.54 -6.90 -6.35
CA LEU A 61 -2.89 -5.93 -5.50
C LEU A 61 -3.58 -4.58 -5.69
N ASP A 62 -4.14 -4.03 -4.62
CA ASP A 62 -4.66 -2.67 -4.60
C ASP A 62 -3.61 -1.76 -3.94
N ILE A 63 -3.29 -0.65 -4.61
CA ILE A 63 -2.35 0.35 -4.11
C ILE A 63 -3.11 1.65 -3.88
N SER A 64 -2.98 2.21 -2.68
CA SER A 64 -3.59 3.48 -2.29
C SER A 64 -2.65 4.23 -1.34
N SER A 65 -3.05 5.44 -0.93
CA SER A 65 -2.32 6.29 0.01
C SER A 65 -3.01 6.45 1.37
N SER A 66 -4.06 5.66 1.62
CA SER A 66 -4.78 5.63 2.89
C SER A 66 -5.50 4.30 3.10
N ASN A 67 -5.61 3.86 4.35
CA ASN A 67 -6.44 2.74 4.77
C ASN A 67 -7.06 3.07 6.14
N PHE A 68 -8.03 3.99 6.13
CA PHE A 68 -8.75 4.43 7.32
C PHE A 68 -9.98 3.52 7.56
N PRO A 69 -10.36 3.21 8.81
CA PRO A 69 -9.79 3.67 10.07
C PRO A 69 -8.63 2.83 10.61
N LYS A 70 -8.18 1.80 9.88
CA LYS A 70 -7.08 0.92 10.33
C LYS A 70 -5.81 1.70 10.65
N PHE A 71 -5.48 2.72 9.85
CA PHE A 71 -4.37 3.64 10.07
C PHE A 71 -4.83 5.10 10.01
N ASP A 72 -4.14 5.97 10.75
CA ASP A 72 -4.38 7.41 10.71
C ASP A 72 -4.03 7.99 9.33
N VAL A 73 -4.82 8.98 8.90
CA VAL A 73 -4.64 9.64 7.60
C VAL A 73 -3.40 10.53 7.64
N ASN A 74 -2.50 10.36 6.67
CA ASN A 74 -1.41 11.31 6.48
C ASN A 74 -1.98 12.64 5.97
N PRO A 75 -1.77 13.78 6.67
CA PRO A 75 -2.26 15.09 6.23
C PRO A 75 -1.57 15.59 4.96
N ASN A 76 -0.47 14.96 4.57
CA ASN A 76 0.39 15.29 3.43
C ASN A 76 1.13 16.63 3.54
N THR A 77 1.05 17.34 4.67
CA THR A 77 1.65 18.67 4.90
C THR A 77 3.09 18.63 5.46
N GLY A 78 3.59 17.45 5.81
CA GLY A 78 4.87 17.29 6.52
C GLY A 78 4.79 17.54 8.04
N ALA A 79 3.66 18.03 8.56
CA ALA A 79 3.44 18.17 10.00
C ALA A 79 3.67 16.85 10.75
N PRO A 80 4.10 16.87 12.03
CA PRO A 80 4.32 15.64 12.81
C PRO A 80 3.12 14.68 12.75
N ALA A 81 3.41 13.38 12.76
CA ALA A 81 2.40 12.32 12.72
C ALA A 81 1.38 12.50 13.85
N GLY A 82 0.08 12.40 13.54
CA GLY A 82 -0.99 12.60 14.51
C GLY A 82 -1.26 14.04 14.98
N LEU A 83 -0.39 15.02 14.65
CA LEU A 83 -0.53 16.41 15.11
C LEU A 83 -0.96 17.40 14.02
N GLY A 84 -1.06 16.94 12.76
CA GLY A 84 -1.48 17.78 11.65
C GLY A 84 -2.94 18.25 11.78
N ARG A 85 -3.15 19.56 11.69
CA ARG A 85 -4.49 20.19 11.78
C ARG A 85 -5.07 20.61 10.44
N SER A 86 -4.24 20.63 9.40
CA SER A 86 -4.62 20.91 8.02
C SER A 86 -4.25 19.73 7.13
N ARG A 87 -4.88 19.67 5.94
CA ARG A 87 -4.63 18.64 4.94
C ARG A 87 -4.35 19.27 3.60
N GLN A 88 -3.53 18.61 2.80
CA GLN A 88 -3.32 18.95 1.40
C GLN A 88 -3.50 17.72 0.52
N VAL A 89 -4.00 17.93 -0.71
CA VAL A 89 -4.09 16.87 -1.70
C VAL A 89 -2.69 16.54 -2.20
N ALA A 90 -2.32 15.26 -2.14
CA ALA A 90 -1.08 14.76 -2.72
C ALA A 90 -1.38 14.03 -4.04
N ARG A 91 -0.63 14.35 -5.09
CA ARG A 91 -0.62 13.58 -6.33
C ARG A 91 0.49 12.54 -6.25
N ASN A 92 0.10 11.31 -5.96
CA ASN A 92 1.02 10.18 -5.86
C ASN A 92 1.14 9.46 -7.21
N THR A 93 2.35 8.97 -7.53
CA THR A 93 2.64 8.21 -8.74
C THR A 93 3.34 6.92 -8.37
N VAL A 94 2.87 5.79 -8.90
CA VAL A 94 3.55 4.50 -8.83
C VAL A 94 4.22 4.25 -10.17
N PHE A 95 5.53 4.00 -10.17
CA PHE A 95 6.28 3.69 -11.38
C PHE A 95 6.34 2.18 -11.60
N LEU A 96 6.11 1.75 -12.84
CA LEU A 96 6.03 0.34 -13.27
C LEU A 96 6.83 0.07 -14.56
N ASP A 97 7.75 0.97 -14.92
CA ASP A 97 8.57 0.86 -16.12
C ASP A 97 9.84 0.01 -15.87
N GLY A 98 10.57 -0.29 -16.95
CA GLY A 98 11.73 -1.18 -16.91
C GLY A 98 12.89 -0.70 -16.01
N THR A 99 13.05 0.62 -15.83
CA THR A 99 14.08 1.16 -14.92
C THR A 99 13.58 1.29 -13.48
N ARG A 100 12.25 1.30 -13.28
CA ARG A 100 11.58 1.37 -11.98
C ARG A 100 10.52 0.25 -11.82
N PRO A 101 10.95 -1.03 -11.73
CA PRO A 101 10.04 -2.16 -11.72
C PRO A 101 9.47 -2.40 -10.31
N SER A 102 8.46 -1.62 -9.91
CA SER A 102 7.70 -1.91 -8.68
C SER A 102 7.06 -3.29 -8.81
N ARG A 103 7.12 -4.09 -7.74
CA ARG A 103 6.70 -5.50 -7.76
C ARG A 103 6.15 -5.94 -6.42
N LEU A 104 5.23 -6.91 -6.48
CA LEU A 104 4.82 -7.71 -5.34
C LEU A 104 5.72 -8.94 -5.25
N ILE A 105 6.27 -9.20 -4.07
CA ILE A 105 7.03 -10.42 -3.80
C ILE A 105 6.12 -11.33 -2.98
N VAL A 106 5.91 -12.56 -3.46
CA VAL A 106 5.14 -13.59 -2.76
C VAL A 106 6.01 -14.84 -2.60
N GLU A 107 5.91 -15.47 -1.45
CA GLU A 107 6.56 -16.75 -1.21
C GLU A 107 5.63 -17.88 -1.67
N ARG A 108 6.18 -18.83 -2.42
CA ARG A 108 5.50 -20.10 -2.72
C ARG A 108 6.03 -21.13 -1.73
N LEU A 109 5.11 -21.66 -0.93
CA LEU A 109 5.32 -22.85 -0.11
C LEU A 109 4.95 -24.10 -0.91
#